data_AF-G1RQG3-F1
#
_entry.id   AF-G1RQG3-F1
#
_cell.length_a   1.000
_cell.length_b   1.000
_cell.length_c   1.000
_cell.angle_alpha   90.00
_cell.angle_beta   90.00
_cell.angle_gamma   90.00
#
_symmetry.space_group_name_H-M   'P 1'
#
loop_
_entity.id
_entity.type
_entity.pdbx_description
1 polymer ?
#
loop_
_entity_poly.entity_id
_entity_poly.type
_entity_poly.pdbx_seq_one_letter_code
_entity_poly.pdbx_strand_id
1 'polypeptide(L)'
;MRLSALLALASKVTLPPNYRYGMSPPGSFADKRKNPPWIRRRPVVVEPISDEDWYLFCGDTVEILEGKDAGKQGKVVQVIRQRNCVVVGGLNTHYRYIGKTMDYRGTMRLKTLQEEVMEAMGIKETRKYKKVYWY
;
A
#
# COMPACT_ATOMS: atom_id res chain seq x y z
N MET A 1 21.27 26.74 1.10
CA MET A 1 20.31 25.66 1.46
C MET A 1 19.32 25.50 0.32
N ARG A 2 19.20 24.30 -0.28
CA ARG A 2 18.30 24.07 -1.43
C ARG A 2 16.85 24.12 -0.94
N LEU A 3 16.01 24.97 -1.54
CA LEU A 3 14.58 25.11 -1.21
C LEU A 3 13.84 23.75 -1.17
N SER A 4 14.30 22.76 -1.94
CA SER A 4 13.78 21.39 -1.93
C SER A 4 13.91 20.69 -0.57
N ALA A 5 14.98 20.91 0.18
CA ALA A 5 15.18 20.29 1.49
C ALA A 5 14.26 20.91 2.56
N LEU A 6 14.02 22.23 2.50
CA LEU A 6 13.07 22.92 3.38
C LEU A 6 11.62 22.52 3.05
N LEU A 7 11.28 22.37 1.76
CA LEU A 7 9.96 21.93 1.33
C LEU A 7 9.71 20.45 1.71
N ALA A 8 10.73 19.61 1.63
CA ALA A 8 10.70 18.23 2.12
C ALA A 8 10.64 18.11 3.65
N LEU A 9 11.18 19.08 4.39
CA LEU A 9 11.04 19.16 5.85
C LEU A 9 9.66 19.67 6.26
N ALA A 10 9.12 20.66 5.56
CA ALA A 10 7.78 21.19 5.79
C ALA A 10 6.67 20.17 5.44
N SER A 11 6.96 19.22 4.55
CA SER A 11 6.04 18.12 4.23
C SER A 11 6.13 16.91 5.17
N LYS A 12 7.02 16.94 6.20
CA LYS A 12 7.12 15.83 7.16
C LYS A 12 5.86 15.76 8.01
N VAL A 13 5.07 14.71 7.79
CA VAL A 13 3.93 14.36 8.63
C VAL A 13 4.45 13.94 10.00
N THR A 14 4.09 14.68 11.04
CA THR A 14 4.35 14.29 12.43
C THR A 14 3.35 13.21 12.83
N LEU A 15 3.85 12.00 13.12
CA LEU A 15 3.03 10.86 13.52
C LEU A 15 2.98 10.73 15.05
N PRO A 16 1.83 10.38 15.64
CA PRO A 16 1.73 10.18 17.07
C PRO A 16 2.54 8.94 17.51
N PRO A 17 2.95 8.88 18.79
CA PRO A 17 3.50 7.66 19.37
C PRO A 17 2.51 6.50 19.20
N ASN A 18 3.03 5.31 18.86
CA ASN A 18 2.23 4.11 18.57
C ASN A 18 1.24 4.26 17.39
N TYR A 19 1.57 5.10 16.41
CA TYR A 19 0.81 5.19 15.16
C TYR A 19 0.69 3.83 14.45
N ARG A 20 -0.53 3.49 14.01
CA ARG A 20 -0.82 2.20 13.38
C ARG A 20 -0.71 2.30 11.86
N TYR A 21 0.40 1.81 11.32
CA TYR A 21 0.62 1.69 9.89
C TYR A 21 -0.41 0.75 9.23
N GLY A 22 -0.93 1.20 8.09
CA GLY A 22 -1.85 0.46 7.24
C GLY A 22 -1.42 0.50 5.78
N MET A 23 -2.33 0.11 4.90
CA MET A 23 -2.09 0.12 3.44
C MET A 23 -2.06 1.53 2.86
N SER A 24 -2.84 2.44 3.45
CA SER A 24 -2.89 3.84 3.03
C SER A 24 -1.65 4.59 3.52
N PRO A 25 -1.02 5.43 2.68
CA PRO A 25 0.12 6.24 3.08
C PRO A 25 -0.22 7.17 4.26
N PRO A 26 0.71 7.36 5.22
CA PRO A 26 0.48 8.27 6.33
C PRO A 26 0.18 9.69 5.85
N GLY A 27 -0.84 10.32 6.44
CA GLY A 27 -1.29 11.67 6.08
C GLY A 27 -2.25 11.75 4.89
N SER A 28 -2.51 10.64 4.18
CA SER A 28 -3.58 10.56 3.20
C SER A 28 -4.96 10.77 3.83
N PHE A 29 -5.97 11.16 3.06
CA PHE A 29 -7.32 11.36 3.58
C PHE A 29 -7.92 10.07 4.18
N ALA A 30 -7.67 8.93 3.52
CA ALA A 30 -8.08 7.62 4.00
C ALA A 30 -7.41 7.25 5.33
N ASP A 31 -6.11 7.55 5.45
CA ASP A 31 -5.36 7.35 6.70
C ASP A 31 -5.91 8.24 7.82
N LYS A 32 -6.04 9.55 7.60
CA LYS A 32 -6.58 10.49 8.60
C LYS A 32 -7.98 10.09 9.09
N ARG A 33 -8.82 9.57 8.20
CA ARG A 33 -10.15 9.05 8.54
C ARG A 33 -10.09 7.78 9.40
N LYS A 34 -9.10 6.91 9.16
CA LYS A 34 -8.93 5.63 9.89
C LYS A 34 -8.18 5.79 11.21
N ASN A 35 -7.23 6.71 11.23
CA ASN A 35 -6.30 7.00 12.31
C ASN A 35 -6.40 8.49 12.71
N PRO A 36 -7.55 8.95 13.22
CA PRO A 36 -7.66 10.32 13.70
C PRO A 36 -6.80 10.51 14.97
N PRO A 37 -6.31 11.74 15.25
CA PRO A 37 -5.32 11.99 16.32
C PRO A 37 -5.74 11.59 17.73
N TRP A 38 -7.04 11.55 18.01
CA TRP A 38 -7.59 11.23 19.34
C TRP A 38 -7.75 9.74 19.60
N ILE A 39 -7.71 8.88 18.58
CA ILE A 39 -7.87 7.43 18.78
C ILE A 39 -6.53 6.81 19.18
N ARG A 40 -6.48 6.27 20.39
CA ARG A 40 -5.34 5.49 20.90
C ARG A 40 -5.70 4.01 20.90
N ARG A 41 -4.88 3.19 20.24
CA ARG A 41 -5.06 1.72 20.15
C ARG A 41 -3.85 1.04 20.75
N ARG A 42 -4.01 -0.23 21.15
CA ARG A 42 -2.85 -1.06 21.53
C ARG A 42 -1.90 -1.18 20.33
N PRO A 43 -0.58 -1.01 20.53
CA PRO A 43 0.39 -1.13 19.45
C PRO A 43 0.38 -2.55 18.89
N VAL A 44 0.70 -2.68 17.60
CA VAL A 44 0.93 -3.98 16.98
C VAL A 44 2.35 -4.39 17.32
N VAL A 45 2.52 -5.52 17.99
CA VAL A 45 3.83 -6.09 18.24
C VAL A 45 4.33 -6.70 16.94
N VAL A 46 5.55 -6.31 16.55
CA VAL A 46 6.20 -6.73 15.30
C VAL A 46 7.60 -7.16 15.67
N GLU A 47 8.07 -8.24 15.05
CA GLU A 47 9.45 -8.69 15.23
C GLU A 47 10.43 -7.65 14.70
N PRO A 48 11.42 -7.23 15.49
CA PRO A 48 12.42 -6.27 15.03
C PRO A 48 13.37 -6.95 14.06
N ILE A 49 13.24 -6.62 12.77
CA ILE A 49 14.17 -7.04 11.72
C ILE A 49 15.10 -5.86 11.44
N SER A 50 16.41 -6.12 11.38
CA SER A 50 17.40 -5.09 11.09
C SER A 50 17.25 -4.57 9.66
N ASP A 51 17.81 -3.40 9.38
CA ASP A 51 17.74 -2.86 8.03
C ASP A 51 18.55 -3.69 7.03
N GLU A 52 19.60 -4.36 7.49
CA GLU A 52 20.55 -5.18 6.73
C GLU A 52 20.02 -6.59 6.46
N ASP A 53 19.30 -7.19 7.41
CA ASP A 53 18.74 -8.54 7.27
C ASP A 53 17.50 -8.59 6.37
N TRP A 54 16.98 -7.43 5.96
CA TRP A 54 15.79 -7.35 5.13
C TRP A 54 16.12 -7.60 3.66
N TYR A 55 15.64 -8.72 3.12
CA TYR A 55 15.97 -9.17 1.76
C TYR A 55 14.82 -9.10 0.75
N LEU A 56 13.64 -8.57 1.12
CA LEU A 56 12.46 -8.53 0.24
C LEU A 56 12.16 -7.12 -0.28
N PHE A 57 12.27 -6.90 -1.59
CA PHE A 57 12.12 -5.60 -2.20
C PHE A 57 10.96 -5.54 -3.20
N CYS A 58 10.51 -4.32 -3.50
CA CYS A 58 9.51 -4.11 -4.53
C CYS A 58 10.06 -4.55 -5.90
N GLY A 59 9.35 -5.45 -6.57
CA GLY A 59 9.75 -6.03 -7.87
C GLY A 59 10.13 -7.50 -7.80
N ASP A 60 10.48 -8.02 -6.63
CA ASP A 60 10.93 -9.40 -6.45
C ASP A 60 9.82 -10.40 -6.73
N THR A 61 10.18 -11.56 -7.29
CA THR A 61 9.27 -12.70 -7.46
C THR A 61 9.29 -13.56 -6.20
N VAL A 62 8.15 -13.67 -5.54
CA VAL A 62 7.98 -14.42 -4.29
C VAL A 62 6.91 -15.48 -4.45
N GLU A 63 7.05 -16.57 -3.68
CA GLU A 63 6.06 -17.64 -3.60
C GLU A 63 5.28 -17.55 -2.29
N ILE A 64 3.97 -17.81 -2.36
CA ILE A 64 3.11 -17.82 -1.18
C ILE A 64 3.18 -19.19 -0.51
N LEU A 65 3.61 -19.24 0.74
CA LEU A 65 3.69 -20.49 1.50
C LEU A 65 2.33 -20.97 1.99
N GLU A 66 1.50 -20.06 2.49
CA GLU A 66 0.21 -20.39 3.12
C GLU A 66 -0.91 -19.42 2.71
N GLY A 67 -2.16 -19.91 2.75
CA GLY A 67 -3.36 -19.12 2.47
C GLY A 67 -4.10 -19.56 1.21
N LYS A 68 -5.01 -18.69 0.72
CA LYS A 68 -5.90 -19.00 -0.42
C LYS A 68 -5.17 -19.35 -1.72
N ASP A 69 -4.01 -18.76 -1.90
CA ASP A 69 -3.20 -18.81 -3.12
C ASP A 69 -1.82 -19.45 -2.85
N ALA A 70 -1.75 -20.37 -1.89
CA ALA A 70 -0.50 -21.08 -1.57
C ALA A 70 0.09 -21.81 -2.79
N GLY A 71 1.41 -21.81 -2.91
CA GLY A 71 2.18 -22.35 -4.03
C GLY A 71 2.19 -21.48 -5.29
N LYS A 72 1.48 -20.34 -5.31
CA LYS A 72 1.53 -19.41 -6.44
C LYS A 72 2.68 -18.41 -6.27
N GLN A 73 3.32 -18.12 -7.40
CA GLN A 73 4.36 -17.10 -7.49
C GLN A 73 3.78 -15.77 -7.98
N GLY A 74 4.26 -14.67 -7.42
CA GLY A 74 3.84 -13.33 -7.81
C GLY A 74 4.91 -12.29 -7.55
N LYS A 75 4.76 -11.11 -8.13
CA LYS A 75 5.69 -10.00 -7.91
C LYS A 75 5.30 -9.19 -6.68
N VAL A 76 6.30 -8.77 -5.91
CA VAL A 76 6.13 -7.83 -4.80
C VAL A 76 5.85 -6.44 -5.35
N VAL A 77 4.76 -5.87 -4.88
CA VAL A 77 4.16 -4.64 -5.37
C VAL A 77 4.41 -3.50 -4.40
N GLN A 78 4.33 -3.78 -3.10
CA GLN A 78 4.56 -2.81 -2.04
C GLN A 78 5.10 -3.52 -0.80
N VAL A 79 6.01 -2.86 -0.10
CA VAL A 79 6.59 -3.31 1.17
C VAL A 79 6.30 -2.28 2.25
N ILE A 80 5.86 -2.74 3.42
CA ILE A 80 5.58 -1.94 4.62
C ILE A 80 6.43 -2.49 5.76
N ARG A 81 7.62 -1.90 5.96
CA ARG A 81 8.62 -2.37 6.92
C ARG A 81 8.16 -2.28 8.38
N GLN A 82 7.38 -1.26 8.73
CA GLN A 82 6.92 -1.04 10.12
C GLN A 82 5.99 -2.15 10.64
N ARG A 83 5.52 -3.03 9.76
CA ARG A 83 4.64 -4.16 10.10
C ARG A 83 5.09 -5.48 9.46
N ASN A 84 6.31 -5.54 8.93
CA ASN A 84 6.84 -6.69 8.18
C ASN A 84 5.82 -7.21 7.16
N CYS A 85 5.15 -6.32 6.44
CA CYS A 85 4.05 -6.66 5.55
C CYS A 85 4.45 -6.44 4.09
N VAL A 86 4.19 -7.44 3.26
CA VAL A 86 4.49 -7.45 1.83
C VAL A 86 3.20 -7.65 1.05
N VAL A 87 3.02 -6.87 -0.02
CA VAL A 87 1.87 -6.97 -0.92
C VAL A 87 2.32 -7.61 -2.21
N VAL A 88 1.66 -8.69 -2.59
CA VAL A 88 1.92 -9.41 -3.83
C VAL A 88 0.82 -9.09 -4.83
N GLY A 89 1.20 -8.82 -6.08
CA GLY A 89 0.26 -8.40 -7.11
C GLY A 89 -0.72 -9.51 -7.48
N GLY A 90 -2.02 -9.24 -7.33
CA GLY A 90 -3.10 -10.12 -7.79
C GLY A 90 -3.31 -11.40 -6.96
N LEU A 91 -2.49 -11.65 -5.94
CA LEU A 91 -2.59 -12.82 -5.07
C LEU A 91 -3.09 -12.44 -3.68
N ASN A 92 -3.75 -13.38 -3.00
CA ASN A 92 -4.39 -13.19 -1.70
C ASN A 92 -5.33 -11.96 -1.68
N THR A 93 -6.04 -11.75 -2.79
CA THR A 93 -6.94 -10.61 -2.98
C THR A 93 -8.37 -10.94 -2.54
N HIS A 94 -9.15 -9.89 -2.25
CA HIS A 94 -10.59 -10.02 -1.98
C HIS A 94 -11.37 -8.97 -2.76
N TYR A 95 -12.62 -9.26 -3.08
CA TYR A 95 -13.49 -8.36 -3.83
C TYR A 95 -14.00 -7.22 -2.94
N ARG A 96 -14.03 -6.01 -3.50
CA ARG A 96 -14.67 -4.85 -2.87
C ARG A 96 -15.43 -4.04 -3.92
N TYR A 97 -16.55 -3.44 -3.50
CA TYR A 97 -17.25 -2.46 -4.32
C TYR A 97 -16.59 -1.09 -4.19
N ILE A 98 -16.36 -0.45 -5.33
CA ILE A 98 -15.81 0.91 -5.42
C ILE A 98 -16.82 1.84 -6.09
N GLY A 99 -16.78 3.12 -5.71
CA GLY A 99 -17.61 4.16 -6.31
C GLY A 99 -19.08 4.03 -5.94
N LYS A 100 -19.41 3.40 -4.81
CA LYS A 100 -20.77 3.35 -4.30
C LYS A 100 -21.25 4.79 -4.03
N THR A 101 -22.34 5.17 -4.68
CA THR A 101 -23.12 6.37 -4.38
C THR A 101 -24.49 5.97 -3.85
N MET A 102 -25.36 6.95 -3.57
CA MET A 102 -26.73 6.67 -3.14
C MET A 102 -27.51 5.90 -4.21
N ASP A 103 -27.35 6.29 -5.48
CA ASP A 103 -28.10 5.72 -6.62
C ASP A 103 -27.35 4.60 -7.35
N TYR A 104 -26.06 4.43 -7.10
CA TYR A 104 -25.23 3.41 -7.74
C TYR A 104 -24.59 2.47 -6.71
N ARG A 105 -24.86 1.17 -6.85
CA ARG A 105 -24.35 0.12 -5.94
C ARG A 105 -22.82 0.01 -5.95
N GLY A 106 -22.13 0.61 -6.92
CA GLY A 106 -20.70 0.54 -7.10
C GLY A 106 -20.30 -0.57 -8.07
N THR A 107 -19.08 -0.48 -8.59
CA THR A 107 -18.48 -1.54 -9.42
C THR A 107 -17.72 -2.52 -8.52
N MET A 108 -17.96 -3.82 -8.69
CA MET A 108 -17.13 -4.85 -8.04
C MET A 108 -15.79 -4.94 -8.77
N ARG A 109 -14.67 -4.76 -8.06
CA ARG A 109 -13.32 -4.86 -8.63
C ARG A 109 -12.43 -5.72 -7.74
N LEU A 110 -11.52 -6.46 -8.38
CA LEU A 110 -10.27 -6.90 -7.78
C LEU A 110 -9.31 -5.72 -7.87
N LYS A 111 -8.67 -5.31 -6.78
CA LYS A 111 -7.77 -4.15 -6.80
C LYS A 111 -6.39 -4.46 -6.26
N THR A 112 -5.39 -3.93 -6.95
CA THR A 112 -4.04 -3.68 -6.42
C THR A 112 -3.95 -2.27 -5.83
N LEU A 113 -2.95 -2.02 -4.98
CA LEU A 113 -2.81 -0.75 -4.26
C LEU A 113 -2.44 0.41 -5.20
N GLN A 114 -1.68 0.17 -6.27
CA GLN A 114 -1.39 1.18 -7.29
C GLN A 114 -2.64 1.68 -8.00
N GLU A 115 -3.57 0.77 -8.34
CA GLU A 115 -4.83 1.14 -8.98
C GLU A 115 -5.71 1.97 -8.04
N GLU A 116 -5.66 1.70 -6.73
CA GLU A 116 -6.35 2.50 -5.71
C GLU A 116 -5.75 3.91 -5.57
N VAL A 117 -4.41 4.04 -5.60
CA VAL A 117 -3.71 5.33 -5.52
C VAL A 117 -3.95 6.18 -6.78
N MET A 118 -3.89 5.59 -7.98
CA MET A 118 -4.16 6.33 -9.23
C MET A 118 -5.58 6.91 -9.26
N GLU A 119 -6.58 6.12 -8.86
CA GLU A 119 -7.98 6.57 -8.79
C GLU A 119 -8.21 7.63 -7.70
N ALA A 120 -7.63 7.45 -6.51
CA ALA A 120 -7.78 8.41 -5.40
C ALA A 120 -7.17 9.79 -5.72
N MET A 121 -6.13 9.81 -6.55
CA MET A 121 -5.46 11.03 -7.03
C MET A 121 -6.10 11.58 -8.31
N GLY A 122 -7.14 10.94 -8.86
CA GLY A 122 -7.84 11.36 -10.08
C GLY A 122 -7.02 11.20 -11.37
N ILE A 123 -5.95 10.39 -11.33
CA ILE A 123 -5.05 10.18 -12.47
C ILE A 123 -5.68 9.15 -13.41
N LYS A 124 -5.96 9.55 -14.65
CA LYS A 124 -6.54 8.69 -15.69
C LYS A 124 -5.46 8.30 -16.71
N GLU A 125 -5.06 7.03 -16.74
CA GLU A 125 -4.10 6.51 -17.73
C GLU A 125 -4.84 6.01 -18.97
N THR A 126 -4.77 6.77 -20.07
CA THR A 126 -5.44 6.43 -21.34
C THR A 126 -4.58 5.54 -22.25
N ARG A 127 -3.29 5.39 -21.93
CA ARG A 127 -2.33 4.64 -22.74
C ARG A 127 -2.40 3.14 -22.40
N LYS A 128 -2.38 2.30 -23.44
CA LYS A 128 -2.26 0.84 -23.28
C LYS A 128 -0.78 0.44 -23.28
N TYR A 129 -0.38 -0.42 -22.34
CA TYR A 129 0.98 -0.96 -22.30
C TYR A 129 1.27 -1.74 -23.59
N LYS A 130 2.37 -1.39 -24.27
CA LYS A 130 2.82 -2.12 -25.46
C LYS A 130 3.48 -3.43 -25.04
N LYS A 131 3.31 -4.49 -25.82
CA LYS A 131 3.92 -5.80 -25.54
C LYS A 131 5.46 -5.66 -25.58
N VAL A 132 6.14 -6.04 -24.50
CA VAL A 132 7.62 -6.01 -24.39
C VAL A 132 8.11 -7.43 -24.10
N TYR A 133 9.17 -7.86 -24.77
CA TYR A 133 9.83 -9.13 -24.53
C TYR A 133 11.02 -8.89 -23.60
N TRP A 134 11.14 -9.73 -22.57
CA TRP A 134 12.23 -9.72 -21.61
C TRP A 134 13.12 -10.90 -21.94
N TYR A 135 14.41 -10.64 -22.19
CA TYR A 135 15.45 -11.66 -22.41
C TYR A 135 16.35 -11.73 -21.18
#